data_AF-A0A800MNH4-F1
#
_entry.id   AF-A0A800MNH4-F1
#
_cell.length_a   1.000
_cell.length_b   1.000
_cell.length_c   1.000
_cell.angle_alpha   90.00
_cell.angle_beta   90.00
_cell.angle_gamma   90.00
#
_symmetry.space_group_name_H-M   'P 1'
#
loop_
_entity.id
_entity.type
_entity.pdbx_description
1 polymer ?
#
loop_
_entity_poly.entity_id
_entity_poly.type
_entity_poly.pdbx_seq_one_letter_code
_entity_poly.pdbx_strand_id
1 'polypeptide(L)' 'MAFNKQGFSIDLKTNENEIFIILKATGKLTHEDYLILIPKIDAALEGLEYPEIKALLDTTDMEGWTLRA' A
#
# COMPACT_ATOMS: atom_id res chain seq x y z
N MET A 1 20.63 -18.15 8.63
CA MET A 1 19.23 -17.67 8.48
C MET A 1 19.22 -16.54 7.47
N ALA A 2 18.60 -16.72 6.30
CA ALA A 2 18.34 -15.61 5.39
C ALA A 2 17.03 -14.94 5.84
N PHE A 3 17.11 -13.69 6.30
CA PHE A 3 15.91 -12.87 6.52
C PHE A 3 15.38 -12.48 5.15
N ASN A 4 14.30 -13.11 4.72
CA ASN A 4 13.60 -12.70 3.51
C ASN A 4 12.93 -11.36 3.84
N LYS A 5 13.43 -10.27 3.26
CA LYS A 5 12.96 -8.89 3.49
C LYS A 5 11.68 -8.62 2.71
N GLN A 6 10.76 -9.59 2.75
CA GLN A 6 9.49 -9.52 2.07
C GLN A 6 8.50 -8.82 3.00
N GLY A 7 7.89 -7.77 2.50
CA GLY A 7 6.94 -6.99 3.27
C GLY A 7 6.42 -5.81 2.48
N PHE A 8 5.29 -5.31 2.94
CA PHE A 8 4.76 -4.04 2.50
C PHE A 8 4.38 -3.24 3.74
N SER A 9 4.59 -1.93 3.68
CA SER A 9 4.08 -1.00 4.68
C SER A 9 3.21 0.02 3.98
N ILE A 10 2.06 0.29 4.60
CA ILE A 10 1.13 1.33 4.17
C ILE A 10 0.98 2.31 5.32
N ASP A 11 1.32 3.57 5.06
CA ASP A 11 1.04 4.69 5.94
C ASP A 11 0.01 5.57 5.24
N LEU A 12 -1.09 5.82 5.94
CA LEU A 12 -2.18 6.62 5.44
C LEU A 12 -2.40 7.82 6.35
N LYS A 13 -2.50 9.00 5.75
CA LYS A 13 -2.79 10.25 6.45
C LYS A 13 -3.93 10.96 5.74
N THR A 14 -4.99 11.24 6.49
CA THR A 14 -6.14 12.01 6.03
C THR A 14 -6.10 13.41 6.63
N ASN A 15 -6.36 14.43 5.82
CA ASN A 15 -6.52 15.82 6.28
C ASN A 15 -7.69 16.45 5.54
N GLU A 16 -8.81 16.74 6.23
CA GLU A 16 -10.07 17.36 5.75
C GLU A 16 -10.58 16.93 4.36
N ASN A 17 -9.87 17.25 3.28
CA ASN A 17 -10.23 16.93 1.90
C ASN A 17 -9.10 16.29 1.07
N GLU A 18 -7.95 15.99 1.69
CA GLU A 18 -6.77 15.39 1.07
C GLU A 18 -6.37 14.09 1.77
N ILE A 19 -5.92 13.12 0.98
CA ILE A 19 -5.40 11.85 1.48
C ILE A 19 -3.97 11.68 0.97
N PHE A 20 -3.07 11.42 1.89
CA PHE A 20 -1.69 11.05 1.59
C PHE A 20 -1.50 9.56 1.87
N ILE A 21 -1.14 8.82 0.83
CA ILE A 21 -0.86 7.39 0.88
C ILE A 21 0.64 7.21 0.65
N ILE A 22 1.35 6.61 1.60
CA ILE A 22 2.73 6.19 1.42
C ILE A 22 2.75 4.67 1.47
N LEU A 23 3.12 4.06 0.33
CA LEU A 23 3.26 2.62 0.20
C LEU A 23 4.72 2.30 -0.05
N LYS A 24 5.31 1.45 0.79
CA LYS A 24 6.66 0.91 0.57
C LYS A 24 6.56 -0.59 0.39
N ALA A 25 7.06 -1.07 -0.75
CA ALA A 25 7.14 -2.48 -1.08
C ALA A 25 8.59 -2.96 -1.01
N THR A 26 8.84 -4.06 -0.31
CA THR A 26 10.16 -4.70 -0.21
C THR A 26 10.05 -6.18 -0.57
N GLY A 27 10.94 -6.67 -1.44
CA GLY A 27 10.88 -8.04 -1.94
C GLY A 27 9.75 -8.26 -2.94
N LYS A 28 9.10 -9.43 -2.91
CA LYS A 28 8.06 -9.81 -3.87
C LYS A 28 6.65 -9.66 -3.28
N LEU A 29 5.77 -8.93 -3.93
CA LEU A 29 4.36 -8.83 -3.52
C LEU A 29 3.59 -10.10 -3.90
N THR A 30 2.81 -10.62 -2.97
CA THR A 30 1.94 -11.78 -3.12
C THR A 30 0.48 -11.38 -3.12
N HIS A 31 -0.40 -12.27 -3.61
CA HIS A 31 -1.84 -12.06 -3.54
C HIS A 31 -2.34 -11.79 -2.10
N GLU A 32 -1.74 -12.44 -1.10
CA GLU A 32 -2.10 -12.24 0.31
C GLU A 32 -1.81 -10.80 0.78
N ASP A 33 -0.74 -10.18 0.25
CA ASP A 33 -0.41 -8.79 0.54
C ASP A 33 -1.50 -7.84 0.01
N TYR A 34 -2.03 -8.10 -1.19
CA TYR A 34 -3.14 -7.33 -1.76
C TYR A 34 -4.43 -7.47 -0.94
N LEU A 35 -4.74 -8.68 -0.44
CA LEU A 35 -5.91 -8.92 0.39
C LEU A 35 -5.87 -8.16 1.73
N ILE A 36 -4.67 -7.84 2.23
CA ILE A 36 -4.51 -7.04 3.44
C ILE A 36 -4.48 -5.53 3.12
N LEU A 37 -3.92 -5.16 1.96
CA LEU A 37 -3.77 -3.76 1.55
C LEU A 37 -5.11 -3.11 1.19
N ILE A 38 -5.90 -3.77 0.35
CA ILE A 38 -7.15 -3.20 -0.21
C ILE A 38 -8.11 -2.76 0.90
N PRO A 39 -8.43 -3.59 1.92
CA PRO A 39 -9.36 -3.18 2.98
C PRO A 39 -8.89 -1.98 3.79
N LYS A 40 -7.57 -1.78 3.94
CA LYS A 40 -7.01 -0.63 4.67
C LYS A 40 -7.17 0.67 3.89
N ILE A 41 -7.02 0.60 2.57
CA ILE A 41 -7.26 1.74 1.69
C ILE A 41 -8.76 2.04 1.67
N ASP A 42 -9.60 1.02 1.48
CA ASP A 42 -11.06 1.20 1.44
C ASP A 42 -11.58 1.85 2.73
N ALA A 43 -11.17 1.36 3.91
CA ALA A 43 -11.56 1.93 5.20
C ALA A 43 -11.12 3.38 5.39
N ALA A 44 -10.03 3.80 4.73
CA ALA A 44 -9.53 5.16 4.80
C ALA A 44 -10.16 6.11 3.77
N LEU A 45 -10.67 5.56 2.68
CA LEU A 45 -11.45 6.29 1.67
C LEU A 45 -12.93 6.40 2.07
N GLU A 46 -13.38 5.56 3.00
CA GLU A 46 -14.78 5.50 3.43
C GLU A 46 -15.28 6.86 3.96
N GLY A 47 -16.40 7.33 3.42
CA GLY A 47 -17.03 8.59 3.82
C GLY A 47 -16.45 9.86 3.15
N LEU A 48 -15.46 9.73 2.27
CA LEU A 48 -14.93 10.85 1.49
C LEU A 48 -15.59 10.90 0.11
N GLU A 49 -16.34 11.96 -0.18
CA GLU A 49 -17.09 12.05 -1.45
C GLU A 49 -16.18 12.34 -2.67
N TYR A 50 -15.17 13.21 -2.51
CA TYR A 50 -14.24 13.59 -3.59
C TYR A 50 -12.84 13.94 -3.03
N PRO A 51 -12.14 13.01 -2.37
CA PRO A 51 -10.84 13.31 -1.80
C PRO A 51 -9.78 13.52 -2.89
N GLU A 52 -8.91 14.52 -2.72
CA GLU A 52 -7.69 14.61 -3.51
C GLU A 52 -6.68 13.60 -2.96
N ILE A 53 -6.29 12.62 -3.79
CA ILE A 53 -5.39 11.54 -3.38
C ILE A 53 -3.97 11.81 -3.87
N LYS A 54 -3.03 11.91 -2.94
CA LYS A 54 -1.59 12.02 -3.17
C LYS A 54 -0.91 10.72 -2.72
N ALA A 55 -0.46 9.93 -3.68
CA ALA A 55 0.19 8.65 -3.41
C ALA A 55 1.70 8.71 -3.70
N LEU A 56 2.50 8.26 -2.73
CA LEU A 56 3.91 7.95 -2.90
C LEU A 56 4.09 6.43 -2.87
N LEU A 57 4.60 5.88 -3.96
CA LEU A 57 4.91 4.47 -4.08
C LEU A 57 6.43 4.28 -4.09
N ASP A 58 6.98 3.83 -2.97
CA ASP A 58 8.37 3.44 -2.82
C ASP A 58 8.54 1.96 -3.21
N THR A 59 9.21 1.74 -4.35
CA THR A 59 9.49 0.43 -4.94
C THR A 59 10.99 0.19 -5.09
N THR A 60 11.83 0.95 -4.40
CA THR A 60 13.30 0.86 -4.57
C THR A 60 13.86 -0.52 -4.23
N ASP A 61 13.22 -1.21 -3.29
CA ASP A 61 13.60 -2.55 -2.81
C ASP A 61 12.64 -3.64 -3.31
N MET A 62 11.82 -3.36 -4.32
CA MET A 62 10.84 -4.30 -4.84
C MET A 62 11.45 -5.21 -5.91
N GLU A 63 11.30 -6.53 -5.71
CA GLU A 63 11.79 -7.56 -6.62
C GLU A 63 10.74 -7.97 -7.68
N GLY A 64 9.46 -7.72 -7.43
CA GLY A 64 8.35 -7.98 -8.36
C GLY A 64 7.04 -8.33 -7.66
N TRP A 65 6.08 -8.91 -8.39
CA TRP A 65 4.84 -9.46 -7.84
C TRP A 65 4.54 -10.87 -8.37
N THR A 66 3.62 -11.59 -7.74
CA THR A 66 3.14 -12.89 -8.21
C THR A 66 2.19 -12.75 -9.40
N LEU A 67 2.15 -13.76 -10.29
CA LEU A 67 1.27 -13.76 -11.48
C LEU A 67 -0.22 -13.67 -11.14
N ARG A 68 -0.59 -14.09 -9.92
CA ARG A 68 -1.88 -13.79 -9.31
C ARG A 68 -1.70 -12.54 -8.45
N ALA A 69 -2.16 -11.41 -8.98
CA ALA A 69 -2.53 -10.23 -8.20
C ALA A 69 -4.03 -10.34 -7.89
#